data_AF-A0A7L1MH71-F1
#
_entry.id   AF-A0A7L1MH71-F1
#
_cell.length_a   1.000
_cell.length_b   1.000
_cell.length_c   1.000
_cell.angle_alpha   90.00
_cell.angle_beta   90.00
_cell.angle_gamma   90.00
#
_symmetry.space_group_name_H-M   'P 1'
#
loop_
_entity.id
_entity.type
_entity.pdbx_description
1 polymer ?
#
loop_
_entity_poly.entity_id
_entity_poly.type
_entity_poly.pdbx_seq_one_letter_code
_entity_poly.pdbx_strand_id
1 'polypeptide(L)'
;MNWHFLLLFVLGTLMSVCSQFSFYPLEELSSDVGIQVFNQIVKAKPQDNVVVSPHGIASVLGVLQLGADGKTKKQLTTMMRYSVNGVGKALKKINRLIVSKKNKDIVTIANAVFAKSGFKMEVPFVTRNKEVFQCSVKSVDFEDPNAACDSINQWVKNETRGMIDQVVAPDDIEGSLTRLVLVNAVYFKGLWKSRFRPENTKKRPFYGADGKTYQVPMLSQLSIFRCGTTSTPNELWYNIIELPYHGEMISMLIALPTESTTPLSAIIPHISTKTIGSWMTTMVAKRVQVILPKFTAEAETDLKEPLQALGITDMFDQSKANFAKITRTEGLHVSNVLQKTKIEVSEDGTKASAATTAILIARSSPPWFIVDRPFVFFIRHNPTGTILFMGQINKP
;
A
#
# COMPACT_ATOMS: atom_id res chain seq x y z
N MET A 1 4.13 36.11 72.95
CA MET A 1 4.75 37.39 72.55
C MET A 1 5.60 37.11 71.33
N ASN A 2 5.11 37.58 70.17
CA ASN A 2 5.79 37.79 68.88
C ASN A 2 6.43 36.58 68.17
N TRP A 3 6.33 36.38 66.85
CA TRP A 3 5.50 36.86 65.73
C TRP A 3 5.98 36.05 64.49
N HIS A 4 5.28 36.21 63.36
CA HIS A 4 5.60 35.78 61.98
C HIS A 4 4.68 34.67 61.43
N PHE A 5 3.48 35.01 60.94
CA PHE A 5 3.07 35.58 59.64
C PHE A 5 2.97 34.55 58.50
N LEU A 6 1.79 34.58 57.88
CA LEU A 6 1.34 33.78 56.74
C LEU A 6 2.26 33.91 55.52
N LEU A 7 2.38 32.81 54.77
CA LEU A 7 2.45 32.81 53.30
C LEU A 7 2.13 31.39 52.78
N LEU A 8 0.83 31.06 52.69
CA LEU A 8 0.34 29.90 51.96
C LEU A 8 0.31 30.26 50.46
N PHE A 9 1.40 29.96 49.76
CA PHE A 9 1.44 29.98 48.30
C PHE A 9 0.68 28.75 47.78
N VAL A 10 -0.54 28.97 47.28
CA VAL A 10 -1.24 28.00 46.43
C VAL A 10 -0.59 28.06 45.05
N LEU A 11 0.42 27.22 44.82
CA LEU A 11 0.87 26.93 43.46
C LEU A 11 -0.15 25.98 42.82
N GLY A 12 -1.14 26.56 42.13
CA GLY A 12 -1.96 25.83 41.17
C GLY A 12 -1.08 25.33 40.04
N THR A 13 -0.76 24.03 40.06
CA THR A 13 -0.19 23.35 38.90
C THR A 13 -1.28 23.24 37.84
N LEU A 14 -1.34 24.22 36.94
CA LEU A 14 -1.95 24.02 35.63
C LEU A 14 -1.16 22.91 34.93
N MET A 15 -1.60 21.66 35.09
CA MET A 15 -1.24 20.61 34.16
C MET A 15 -1.84 21.00 32.82
N SER A 16 -1.02 21.66 32.01
CA SER A 16 -1.22 21.75 30.58
C SER A 16 -1.49 20.33 30.07
N VAL A 17 -2.75 20.08 29.69
CA VAL A 17 -3.11 18.95 28.84
C VAL A 17 -2.47 19.24 27.49
N CYS A 18 -1.18 18.99 27.41
CA CYS A 18 -0.45 18.94 26.16
C CYS A 18 -0.94 17.68 25.47
N SER A 19 -2.02 17.82 24.69
CA SER A 19 -2.48 16.80 23.76
C SER A 19 -1.26 16.35 22.96
N GLN A 20 -0.81 15.11 23.19
CA GLN A 20 0.24 14.47 22.41
C GLN A 20 -0.29 14.28 20.99
N PHE A 21 -0.24 15.33 20.18
CA PHE A 21 -0.25 15.18 18.74
C PHE A 21 1.10 14.55 18.38
N SER A 22 1.15 13.22 18.36
CA SER A 22 2.25 12.51 17.73
C SER A 22 2.32 13.01 16.29
N PHE A 23 3.36 13.78 15.95
CA PHE A 23 3.66 14.18 14.58
C PHE A 23 4.14 12.94 13.83
N TYR A 24 3.19 12.18 13.26
CA TYR A 24 3.52 11.09 12.35
C TYR A 24 4.10 11.67 11.06
N PRO A 25 5.21 11.11 10.53
CA PRO A 25 5.68 11.43 9.19
C PRO A 25 4.56 11.27 8.16
N LEU A 26 4.52 12.17 7.17
CA LEU A 26 3.46 12.21 6.15
C LEU A 26 3.35 10.91 5.33
N GLU A 27 4.48 10.25 5.15
CA GLU A 27 4.63 8.96 4.46
C GLU A 27 3.94 7.83 5.23
N GLU A 28 4.03 7.86 6.56
CA GLU A 28 3.38 6.91 7.45
C GLU A 28 1.87 7.12 7.43
N LEU A 29 1.40 8.38 7.51
CA LEU A 29 -0.03 8.69 7.43
C LEU A 29 -0.63 8.22 6.10
N SER A 30 0.07 8.45 4.99
CA SER A 30 -0.39 8.03 3.66
C SER A 30 -0.45 6.50 3.55
N SER A 31 0.56 5.80 4.02
CA SER A 31 0.57 4.33 3.96
C SER A 31 -0.46 3.71 4.91
N ASP A 32 -0.68 4.31 6.09
CA ASP A 32 -1.63 3.82 7.09
C ASP A 32 -3.08 3.82 6.58
N VAL A 33 -3.50 4.87 5.86
CA VAL A 33 -4.83 4.91 5.21
C VAL A 33 -5.03 3.72 4.27
N GLY A 34 -4.04 3.43 3.45
CA GLY A 34 -4.10 2.30 2.53
C GLY A 34 -4.08 0.94 3.23
N ILE A 35 -3.39 0.82 4.37
CA ILE A 35 -3.42 -0.38 5.22
C ILE A 35 -4.82 -0.56 5.85
N GLN A 36 -5.46 0.52 6.29
CA GLN A 36 -6.84 0.45 6.80
C GLN A 36 -7.83 -0.01 5.73
N VAL A 37 -7.67 0.47 4.49
CA VAL A 37 -8.46 -0.01 3.34
C VAL A 37 -8.19 -1.48 3.04
N PHE A 38 -6.93 -1.91 3.04
CA PHE A 38 -6.56 -3.32 2.91
C PHE A 38 -7.26 -4.18 3.97
N ASN A 39 -7.25 -3.74 5.23
CA ASN A 39 -7.88 -4.44 6.35
C ASN A 39 -9.40 -4.63 6.14
N GLN A 40 -10.10 -3.64 5.56
CA GLN A 40 -11.51 -3.80 5.21
C GLN A 40 -11.72 -4.85 4.11
N ILE A 41 -10.87 -4.85 3.08
CA ILE A 41 -10.96 -5.81 1.97
C ILE A 41 -10.72 -7.24 2.47
N VAL A 42 -9.65 -7.48 3.23
CA VAL A 42 -9.34 -8.84 3.72
C VAL A 42 -10.33 -9.33 4.77
N LYS A 43 -10.97 -8.42 5.53
CA LYS A 43 -12.05 -8.78 6.46
C LYS A 43 -13.26 -9.34 5.71
N ALA A 44 -13.58 -8.78 4.55
CA ALA A 44 -14.66 -9.28 3.68
C ALA A 44 -14.26 -10.56 2.93
N LYS A 45 -12.97 -10.73 2.61
CA LYS A 45 -12.44 -11.84 1.80
C LYS A 45 -11.25 -12.56 2.48
N PRO A 46 -11.44 -13.22 3.63
CA PRO A 46 -10.33 -13.72 4.45
C PRO A 46 -9.54 -14.87 3.82
N GLN A 47 -10.12 -15.59 2.85
CA GLN A 47 -9.50 -16.75 2.20
C GLN A 47 -8.96 -16.45 0.79
N ASP A 48 -9.18 -15.25 0.27
CA ASP A 48 -8.77 -14.87 -1.08
C ASP A 48 -7.34 -14.32 -1.07
N ASN A 49 -6.65 -14.41 -2.20
CA ASN A 49 -5.46 -13.60 -2.41
C ASN A 49 -5.90 -12.15 -2.62
N VAL A 50 -5.29 -11.23 -1.88
CA VAL A 50 -5.58 -9.80 -2.01
C VAL A 50 -4.25 -9.08 -2.16
N VAL A 51 -4.14 -8.19 -3.13
CA VAL A 51 -3.00 -7.30 -3.30
C VAL A 51 -3.52 -5.90 -3.58
N VAL A 52 -2.99 -4.93 -2.85
CA VAL A 52 -3.31 -3.51 -3.03
C VAL A 52 -2.02 -2.69 -2.96
N SER A 53 -2.11 -1.43 -3.41
CA SER A 53 -1.06 -0.44 -3.18
C SER A 53 -1.56 0.59 -2.16
N PRO A 54 -1.12 0.51 -0.90
CA PRO A 54 -1.52 1.48 0.11
C PRO A 54 -1.17 2.92 -0.28
N HIS A 55 0.02 3.13 -0.84
CA HIS A 55 0.44 4.42 -1.37
C HIS A 55 -0.41 4.89 -2.57
N GLY A 56 -0.81 3.97 -3.44
CA GLY A 56 -1.72 4.25 -4.57
C GLY A 56 -3.10 4.73 -4.10
N ILE A 57 -3.69 4.06 -3.11
CA ILE A 57 -4.95 4.45 -2.48
C ILE A 57 -4.85 5.88 -1.91
N ALA A 58 -3.79 6.16 -1.15
CA ALA A 58 -3.57 7.50 -0.60
C ALA A 58 -3.41 8.58 -1.68
N SER A 59 -2.77 8.24 -2.81
CA SER A 59 -2.63 9.15 -3.95
C SER A 59 -3.99 9.51 -4.55
N VAL A 60 -4.87 8.52 -4.75
CA VAL A 60 -6.23 8.72 -5.28
C VAL A 60 -7.07 9.58 -4.33
N LEU A 61 -7.02 9.31 -3.02
CA LEU A 61 -7.73 10.14 -2.04
C LEU A 61 -7.18 11.57 -2.00
N GLY A 62 -5.87 11.73 -2.16
CA GLY A 62 -5.24 13.05 -2.27
C GLY A 62 -5.68 13.83 -3.51
N VAL A 63 -5.82 13.15 -4.65
CA VAL A 63 -6.36 13.72 -5.90
C VAL A 63 -7.78 14.23 -5.69
N LEU A 64 -8.64 13.41 -5.06
CA LEU A 64 -10.02 13.78 -4.74
C LEU A 64 -10.09 14.95 -3.75
N GLN A 65 -9.21 14.99 -2.74
CA GLN A 65 -9.20 16.04 -1.72
C GLN A 65 -8.90 17.44 -2.31
N LEU A 66 -8.15 17.50 -3.42
CA LEU A 66 -7.91 18.74 -4.15
C LEU A 66 -9.15 19.26 -4.90
N GLY A 67 -10.01 18.34 -5.33
CA GLY A 67 -11.26 18.62 -6.04
C GLY A 67 -12.49 18.79 -5.14
N ALA A 68 -12.43 18.27 -3.92
CA ALA A 68 -13.55 18.28 -2.99
C ALA A 68 -13.68 19.59 -2.21
N ASP A 69 -14.91 19.87 -1.76
CA ASP A 69 -15.23 20.92 -0.79
C ASP A 69 -16.21 20.42 0.30
N GLY A 70 -16.50 21.25 1.29
CA GLY A 70 -17.51 20.98 2.32
C GLY A 70 -17.32 19.66 3.09
N LYS A 71 -18.42 18.93 3.31
CA LYS A 71 -18.43 17.68 4.07
C LYS A 71 -17.66 16.55 3.37
N THR A 72 -17.72 16.49 2.04
CA THR A 72 -16.93 15.55 1.24
C THR A 72 -15.43 15.72 1.51
N LYS A 73 -14.93 16.96 1.45
CA LYS A 73 -13.53 17.26 1.79
C LYS A 73 -13.19 16.94 3.24
N LYS A 74 -14.13 17.20 4.16
CA LYS A 74 -13.94 16.90 5.60
C LYS A 74 -13.76 15.40 5.82
N GLN A 75 -14.58 14.53 5.22
CA GLN A 75 -14.44 13.08 5.32
C GLN A 75 -13.06 12.61 4.80
N LEU A 76 -12.65 13.09 3.62
CA LEU A 76 -11.32 12.78 3.04
C LEU A 76 -10.18 13.26 3.95
N THR A 77 -10.27 14.47 4.49
CA THR A 77 -9.22 15.06 5.35
C THR A 77 -9.12 14.33 6.69
N THR A 78 -10.25 13.93 7.28
CA THR A 78 -10.29 13.15 8.52
C THR A 78 -9.62 11.81 8.34
N MET A 79 -9.96 11.09 7.26
CA MET A 79 -9.35 9.79 6.97
C MET A 79 -7.84 9.92 6.73
N MET A 80 -7.43 10.89 5.91
CA MET A 80 -6.02 11.09 5.56
C MET A 80 -5.19 11.68 6.69
N ARG A 81 -5.82 12.35 7.67
CA ARG A 81 -5.19 13.07 8.78
C ARG A 81 -4.26 14.22 8.34
N TYR A 82 -4.34 14.64 7.08
CA TYR A 82 -3.64 15.80 6.53
C TYR A 82 -4.41 16.45 5.39
N SER A 83 -4.08 17.72 5.15
CA SER A 83 -4.58 18.49 4.00
C SER A 83 -3.50 18.61 2.93
N VAL A 84 -3.76 18.09 1.72
CA VAL A 84 -2.89 18.20 0.55
C VAL A 84 -2.50 19.65 0.26
N ASN A 85 -3.37 20.60 0.62
CA ASN A 85 -3.07 22.01 0.46
C ASN A 85 -1.85 22.48 1.28
N GLY A 86 -1.67 21.93 2.48
CA GLY A 86 -0.55 22.24 3.37
C GLY A 86 0.71 21.42 3.08
N VAL A 87 0.56 20.19 2.57
CA VAL A 87 1.68 19.23 2.45
C VAL A 87 2.04 18.84 1.01
N GLY A 88 1.44 19.46 -0.01
CA GLY A 88 1.62 19.09 -1.41
C GLY A 88 3.08 19.08 -1.90
N LYS A 89 3.93 19.98 -1.42
CA LYS A 89 5.37 19.99 -1.74
C LYS A 89 6.09 18.75 -1.19
N ALA A 90 5.74 18.32 0.03
CA ALA A 90 6.30 17.11 0.63
C ALA A 90 5.81 15.86 -0.12
N LEU A 91 4.51 15.75 -0.41
CA LEU A 91 3.96 14.65 -1.22
C LEU A 91 4.65 14.53 -2.58
N LYS A 92 4.81 15.66 -3.29
CA LYS A 92 5.54 15.71 -4.56
C LYS A 92 6.98 15.20 -4.42
N LYS A 93 7.67 15.56 -3.35
CA LYS A 93 9.04 15.08 -3.08
C LYS A 93 9.06 13.57 -2.83
N ILE A 94 8.12 13.06 -2.02
CA ILE A 94 7.98 11.62 -1.73
C ILE A 94 7.73 10.84 -3.02
N ASN A 95 6.75 11.25 -3.83
CA ASN A 95 6.41 10.59 -5.09
C ASN A 95 7.61 10.53 -6.04
N ARG A 96 8.35 11.64 -6.16
CA ARG A 96 9.58 11.71 -6.97
C ARG A 96 10.67 10.77 -6.47
N LEU A 97 10.82 10.60 -5.15
CA LEU A 97 11.80 9.67 -4.58
C LEU A 97 11.42 8.22 -4.91
N ILE A 98 10.14 7.87 -4.82
CA ILE A 98 9.63 6.51 -5.08
C ILE A 98 9.83 6.08 -6.54
N VAL A 99 9.50 6.95 -7.50
CA VAL A 99 9.61 6.63 -8.95
C VAL A 99 10.98 6.97 -9.54
N SER A 100 11.94 7.36 -8.69
CA SER A 100 13.27 7.77 -9.13
C SER A 100 14.03 6.59 -9.73
N LYS A 101 14.61 6.80 -10.92
CA LYS A 101 15.55 5.83 -11.54
C LYS A 101 16.76 5.53 -10.65
N LYS A 102 17.08 6.39 -9.66
CA LYS A 102 18.15 6.16 -8.69
C LYS A 102 17.88 4.95 -7.78
N ASN A 103 16.62 4.51 -7.67
CA ASN A 103 16.26 3.33 -6.91
C ASN A 103 16.73 2.03 -7.58
N LYS A 104 17.09 2.07 -8.88
CA LYS A 104 17.49 0.94 -9.74
C LYS A 104 16.39 -0.11 -9.97
N ASP A 105 15.52 -0.37 -9.00
CA ASP A 105 14.32 -1.18 -9.12
C ASP A 105 13.17 -0.39 -9.78
N ILE A 106 12.36 -1.05 -10.62
CA ILE A 106 11.32 -0.39 -11.41
C ILE A 106 10.03 -0.33 -10.60
N VAL A 107 9.64 0.88 -10.21
CA VAL A 107 8.31 1.21 -9.67
C VAL A 107 7.59 2.07 -10.71
N THR A 108 6.45 1.60 -11.20
CA THR A 108 5.59 2.38 -12.11
C THR A 108 4.27 2.65 -11.43
N ILE A 109 3.91 3.92 -11.29
CA ILE A 109 2.64 4.39 -10.72
C ILE A 109 1.98 5.28 -11.76
N ALA A 110 0.75 4.94 -12.14
CA ALA A 110 -0.07 5.74 -13.04
C ALA A 110 -1.35 6.14 -12.32
N ASN A 111 -1.63 7.44 -12.28
CA ASN A 111 -2.84 8.01 -11.68
C ASN A 111 -3.64 8.75 -12.77
N ALA A 112 -4.93 8.49 -12.87
CA ALA A 112 -5.83 9.26 -13.73
C ALA A 112 -7.19 9.52 -13.11
N VAL A 113 -7.75 10.66 -13.51
CA VAL A 113 -9.16 11.01 -13.35
C VAL A 113 -9.78 11.09 -14.73
N PHE A 114 -10.78 10.26 -14.99
CA PHE A 114 -11.57 10.28 -16.21
C PHE A 114 -12.96 10.85 -15.87
N ALA A 115 -13.31 11.95 -16.51
CA ALA A 115 -14.57 12.64 -16.28
C ALA A 115 -15.44 12.64 -17.53
N LYS A 116 -16.77 12.64 -17.34
CA LYS A 116 -17.72 12.70 -18.45
C LYS A 116 -17.41 13.89 -19.35
N SER A 117 -17.48 13.67 -20.66
CA SER A 117 -17.41 14.72 -21.67
C SER A 117 -18.44 15.83 -21.46
N GLY A 118 -18.03 17.07 -21.75
CA GLY A 118 -18.82 18.28 -21.51
C GLY A 118 -18.48 19.01 -20.21
N PHE A 119 -17.82 18.37 -19.24
CA PHE A 119 -17.41 19.07 -18.01
C PHE A 119 -16.29 20.08 -18.23
N LYS A 120 -16.57 21.35 -17.90
CA LYS A 120 -15.54 22.37 -17.79
C LYS A 120 -14.77 22.17 -16.49
N MET A 121 -13.55 21.65 -16.62
CA MET A 121 -12.65 21.41 -15.51
C MET A 121 -11.95 22.69 -15.04
N GLU A 122 -11.87 22.85 -13.72
CA GLU A 122 -11.10 23.92 -13.09
C GLU A 122 -9.60 23.72 -13.33
N VAL A 123 -8.93 24.70 -13.94
CA VAL A 123 -7.49 24.67 -14.24
C VAL A 123 -6.63 24.40 -12.99
N PRO A 124 -6.92 24.97 -11.81
CA PRO A 124 -6.17 24.66 -10.59
C PRO A 124 -6.22 23.18 -10.20
N PHE A 125 -7.35 22.49 -10.42
CA PHE A 125 -7.48 21.06 -10.12
C PHE A 125 -6.58 20.23 -11.03
N VAL A 126 -6.64 20.46 -12.34
CA VAL A 126 -5.80 19.74 -13.32
C VAL A 126 -4.31 19.98 -13.06
N THR A 127 -3.92 21.25 -12.89
CA THR A 127 -2.51 21.65 -12.73
C THR A 127 -1.91 21.07 -11.44
N ARG A 128 -2.63 21.18 -10.32
CA ARG A 128 -2.13 20.74 -9.02
C ARG A 128 -2.05 19.22 -8.92
N ASN A 129 -2.99 18.49 -9.52
CA ASN A 129 -2.95 17.03 -9.58
C ASN A 129 -1.79 16.50 -10.41
N LYS A 130 -1.51 17.13 -11.56
CA LYS A 130 -0.32 16.82 -12.36
C LYS A 130 0.96 17.11 -11.57
N GLU A 131 1.01 18.22 -10.84
CA GLU A 131 2.19 18.62 -10.09
C GLU A 131 2.50 17.68 -8.91
N VAL A 132 1.49 17.37 -8.09
CA VAL A 132 1.68 16.65 -6.81
C VAL A 132 1.68 15.13 -7.03
N PHE A 133 0.70 14.62 -7.76
CA PHE A 133 0.42 13.17 -7.88
C PHE A 133 0.80 12.57 -9.23
N GLN A 134 1.35 13.38 -10.15
CA GLN A 134 1.61 12.99 -11.54
C GLN A 134 0.33 12.43 -12.19
N CYS A 135 -0.83 12.95 -11.77
CA CYS A 135 -2.13 12.44 -12.18
C CYS A 135 -2.57 13.13 -13.48
N SER A 136 -2.99 12.32 -14.46
CA SER A 136 -3.63 12.81 -15.67
C SER A 136 -5.11 13.09 -15.40
N VAL A 137 -5.65 14.15 -15.99
CA VAL A 137 -7.10 14.41 -15.98
C VAL A 137 -7.56 14.40 -17.42
N LYS A 138 -8.51 13.51 -17.75
CA LYS A 138 -8.98 13.28 -19.11
C LYS A 138 -10.50 13.35 -19.17
N SER A 139 -11.00 13.78 -20.32
CA SER A 139 -12.42 13.71 -20.64
C SER A 139 -12.68 12.44 -21.45
N VAL A 140 -13.73 11.72 -21.09
CA VAL A 140 -14.16 10.48 -21.75
C VAL A 140 -15.68 10.53 -21.92
N ASP A 141 -16.15 10.09 -23.07
CA ASP A 141 -17.56 9.86 -23.29
C ASP A 141 -17.93 8.48 -22.74
N PHE A 142 -18.77 8.45 -21.70
CA PHE A 142 -19.23 7.21 -21.08
C PHE A 142 -20.54 6.70 -21.68
N GLU A 143 -21.12 7.40 -22.66
CA GLU A 143 -22.34 6.94 -23.34
C GLU A 143 -22.09 5.72 -24.22
N ASP A 144 -20.84 5.51 -24.65
CA ASP A 144 -20.34 4.25 -25.19
C ASP A 144 -19.37 3.58 -24.18
N PRO A 145 -19.86 2.66 -23.33
CA PRO A 145 -19.04 1.98 -22.33
C PRO A 145 -17.85 1.22 -22.92
N ASN A 146 -17.98 0.65 -24.12
CA ASN A 146 -16.89 -0.11 -24.73
C ASN A 146 -15.75 0.82 -25.13
N ALA A 147 -16.06 1.89 -25.86
CA ALA A 147 -15.07 2.89 -26.24
C ALA A 147 -14.45 3.60 -25.03
N ALA A 148 -15.24 3.86 -23.98
CA ALA A 148 -14.75 4.44 -22.73
C ALA A 148 -13.72 3.52 -22.04
N CYS A 149 -14.07 2.24 -21.87
CA CYS A 149 -13.20 1.22 -21.29
C CYS A 149 -11.92 1.04 -22.12
N ASP A 150 -12.01 0.97 -23.45
CA ASP A 150 -10.85 0.87 -24.34
C ASP A 150 -9.90 2.07 -24.18
N SER A 151 -10.45 3.29 -24.10
CA SER A 151 -9.68 4.51 -23.90
C SER A 151 -8.95 4.51 -22.54
N ILE A 152 -9.63 4.08 -21.48
CA ILE A 152 -9.06 3.98 -20.13
C ILE A 152 -7.97 2.91 -20.10
N ASN A 153 -8.25 1.72 -20.62
CA ASN A 153 -7.32 0.58 -20.64
C ASN A 153 -6.09 0.88 -21.50
N GLN A 154 -6.25 1.50 -22.68
CA GLN A 154 -5.12 1.92 -23.51
C GLN A 154 -4.24 2.95 -22.80
N TRP A 155 -4.83 3.89 -22.05
CA TRP A 155 -4.04 4.82 -21.25
C TRP A 155 -3.24 4.09 -20.17
N VAL A 156 -3.87 3.19 -19.41
CA VAL A 156 -3.18 2.40 -18.38
C VAL A 156 -2.05 1.56 -18.98
N LYS A 157 -2.31 0.89 -20.11
CA LYS A 157 -1.32 0.10 -20.84
C LYS A 157 -0.12 0.95 -21.25
N ASN A 158 -0.36 2.14 -21.78
CA ASN A 158 0.72 3.05 -22.17
C ASN A 158 1.56 3.52 -20.97
N GLU A 159 0.91 3.97 -19.89
CA GLU A 159 1.61 4.47 -18.70
C GLU A 159 2.37 3.37 -17.93
N THR A 160 1.86 2.14 -18.00
CA THR A 160 2.49 0.97 -17.38
C THR A 160 3.42 0.22 -18.34
N ARG A 161 3.65 0.74 -19.55
CA ARG A 161 4.49 0.14 -20.60
C ARG A 161 4.10 -1.30 -20.96
N GLY A 162 2.81 -1.58 -21.00
CA GLY A 162 2.25 -2.89 -21.35
C GLY A 162 2.22 -3.88 -20.20
N MET A 163 2.55 -3.48 -18.97
CA MET A 163 2.57 -4.40 -17.82
C MET A 163 1.17 -4.66 -17.24
N ILE A 164 0.27 -3.69 -17.39
CA ILE A 164 -1.13 -3.77 -17.00
C ILE A 164 -1.97 -3.46 -18.24
N ASP A 165 -2.68 -4.46 -18.75
CA ASP A 165 -3.43 -4.36 -20.00
C ASP A 165 -4.86 -3.84 -19.80
N GLN A 166 -5.51 -4.21 -18.70
CA GLN A 166 -6.91 -3.88 -18.42
C GLN A 166 -7.11 -3.55 -16.93
N VAL A 167 -7.91 -2.51 -16.67
CA VAL A 167 -8.30 -2.04 -15.33
C VAL A 167 -9.81 -1.89 -15.17
N VAL A 168 -10.56 -1.91 -16.27
CA VAL A 168 -12.00 -1.72 -16.29
C VAL A 168 -12.61 -2.51 -17.45
N ALA A 169 -13.76 -3.13 -17.21
CA ALA A 169 -14.61 -3.76 -18.20
C ALA A 169 -15.91 -2.94 -18.37
N PRO A 170 -16.62 -3.09 -19.51
CA PRO A 170 -17.89 -2.38 -19.74
C PRO A 170 -18.92 -2.56 -18.61
N ASP A 171 -18.96 -3.74 -17.99
CA ASP A 171 -19.89 -4.05 -16.89
C ASP A 171 -19.53 -3.34 -15.57
N ASP A 172 -18.33 -2.78 -15.44
CA ASP A 172 -17.88 -2.05 -14.24
C ASP A 172 -18.35 -0.58 -14.24
N ILE A 173 -18.80 -0.06 -15.39
CA ILE A 173 -19.25 1.32 -15.54
C ILE A 173 -20.72 1.41 -15.92
N GLU A 174 -21.44 2.31 -15.26
CA GLU A 174 -22.88 2.55 -15.49
C GLU A 174 -23.16 3.46 -16.70
N GLY A 175 -22.39 3.32 -17.77
CA GLY A 175 -22.52 4.06 -19.04
C GLY A 175 -22.87 5.54 -18.87
N SER A 176 -24.06 5.94 -19.35
CA SER A 176 -24.54 7.33 -19.32
C SER A 176 -24.73 7.91 -17.90
N LEU A 177 -24.75 7.07 -16.85
CA LEU A 177 -24.79 7.49 -15.44
C LEU A 177 -23.39 7.72 -14.86
N THR A 178 -22.33 7.20 -15.49
CA THR A 178 -20.95 7.43 -15.08
C THR A 178 -20.57 8.91 -15.22
N ARG A 179 -19.96 9.47 -14.17
CA ARG A 179 -19.58 10.88 -14.09
C ARG A 179 -18.09 11.06 -13.89
N LEU A 180 -17.50 10.29 -12.98
CA LEU A 180 -16.09 10.38 -12.62
C LEU A 180 -15.56 8.99 -12.26
N VAL A 181 -14.52 8.55 -12.96
CA VAL A 181 -13.79 7.31 -12.71
C VAL A 181 -12.36 7.66 -12.34
N LEU A 182 -11.91 7.16 -11.19
CA LEU A 182 -10.53 7.30 -10.75
C LEU A 182 -9.79 5.99 -10.91
N VAL A 183 -8.60 6.07 -11.49
CA VAL A 183 -7.77 4.91 -11.77
C VAL A 183 -6.40 5.11 -11.15
N ASN A 184 -5.97 4.12 -10.37
CA ASN A 184 -4.59 3.97 -9.95
C ASN A 184 -4.07 2.60 -10.41
N ALA A 185 -3.02 2.62 -11.23
CA ALA A 185 -2.35 1.41 -11.67
C ALA A 185 -0.92 1.41 -11.12
N VAL A 186 -0.55 0.33 -10.42
CA VAL A 186 0.77 0.20 -9.80
C VAL A 186 1.39 -1.13 -10.21
N TYR A 187 2.56 -1.02 -10.87
CA TYR A 187 3.37 -2.16 -11.27
C TYR A 187 4.73 -2.08 -10.59
N PHE A 188 5.17 -3.21 -10.06
CA PHE A 188 6.51 -3.34 -9.50
C PHE A 188 7.16 -4.64 -9.94
N LYS A 189 8.39 -4.49 -10.45
CA LYS A 189 9.32 -5.58 -10.70
C LYS A 189 10.69 -5.15 -10.24
N GLY A 190 11.11 -5.73 -9.12
CA GLY A 190 12.45 -5.55 -8.57
C GLY A 190 13.33 -6.77 -8.86
N LEU A 191 14.63 -6.55 -8.87
CA LEU A 191 15.62 -7.64 -8.92
C LEU A 191 16.14 -7.89 -7.50
N TRP A 192 16.16 -9.12 -7.03
CA TRP A 192 16.66 -9.42 -5.68
C TRP A 192 18.12 -8.99 -5.53
N LYS A 193 18.52 -8.46 -4.37
CA LYS A 193 19.95 -8.22 -4.06
C LYS A 193 20.73 -9.55 -4.07
N SER A 194 20.10 -10.59 -3.53
CA SER A 194 20.58 -11.97 -3.56
C SER A 194 19.61 -12.82 -4.38
N ARG A 195 19.98 -13.11 -5.64
CA ARG A 195 19.14 -13.91 -6.54
C ARG A 195 18.86 -15.32 -6.00
N PHE A 196 17.70 -15.84 -6.35
CA PHE A 196 17.46 -17.27 -6.23
C PHE A 196 18.07 -17.98 -7.45
N ARG A 197 18.43 -19.25 -7.24
CA ARG A 197 18.96 -20.12 -8.29
C ARG A 197 17.81 -20.95 -8.85
N PRO A 198 17.48 -20.86 -10.15
CA PRO A 198 16.38 -21.64 -10.75
C PRO A 198 16.50 -23.15 -10.50
N GLU A 199 17.73 -23.65 -10.37
CA GLU A 199 18.01 -25.07 -10.09
C GLU A 199 17.53 -25.51 -8.69
N ASN A 200 17.35 -24.54 -7.78
CA ASN A 200 16.83 -24.77 -6.43
C ASN A 200 15.31 -24.58 -6.32
N THR A 201 14.66 -24.06 -7.37
CA THR A 201 13.20 -23.94 -7.43
C THR A 201 12.59 -25.32 -7.61
N LYS A 202 11.86 -25.79 -6.59
CA LYS A 202 11.23 -27.11 -6.59
C LYS A 202 9.76 -26.99 -6.21
N LYS A 203 8.91 -27.86 -6.76
CA LYS A 203 7.53 -27.99 -6.27
C LYS A 203 7.55 -28.48 -4.83
N ARG A 204 6.86 -27.77 -3.94
CA ARG A 204 6.70 -28.13 -2.52
C ARG A 204 5.24 -27.92 -2.12
N PRO A 205 4.76 -28.63 -1.07
CA PRO A 205 3.43 -28.38 -0.53
C PRO A 205 3.30 -26.94 -0.02
N PHE A 206 2.14 -26.34 -0.27
CA PHE A 206 1.64 -25.13 0.36
C PHE A 206 0.27 -25.44 0.97
N TYR A 207 0.10 -25.19 2.25
CA TYR A 207 -1.13 -25.43 3.00
C TYR A 207 -2.02 -24.20 2.92
N GLY A 208 -3.03 -24.23 2.06
CA GLY A 208 -3.93 -23.11 1.81
C GLY A 208 -4.86 -22.80 2.98
N ALA A 209 -5.38 -21.58 3.00
CA ALA A 209 -6.34 -21.14 4.03
C ALA A 209 -7.69 -21.89 3.98
N ASP A 210 -7.99 -22.58 2.88
CA ASP A 210 -9.16 -23.44 2.72
C ASP A 210 -8.93 -24.88 3.20
N GLY A 211 -7.78 -25.15 3.84
CA GLY A 211 -7.40 -26.46 4.34
C GLY A 211 -6.87 -27.42 3.27
N LYS A 212 -6.79 -26.99 2.00
CA LYS A 212 -6.24 -27.81 0.90
C LYS A 212 -4.74 -27.64 0.79
N THR A 213 -4.07 -28.67 0.28
CA THR A 213 -2.63 -28.64 -0.01
C THR A 213 -2.39 -28.50 -1.51
N TYR A 214 -1.56 -27.54 -1.88
CA TYR A 214 -1.19 -27.25 -3.27
C TYR A 214 0.28 -27.56 -3.51
N GLN A 215 0.63 -28.08 -4.68
CA GLN A 215 2.04 -28.28 -5.08
C GLN A 215 2.49 -27.10 -5.93
N VAL A 216 3.20 -26.15 -5.32
CA VAL A 216 3.57 -24.88 -5.95
C VAL A 216 5.10 -24.75 -6.11
N PRO A 217 5.60 -24.10 -7.17
CA PRO A 217 7.02 -23.83 -7.32
C PRO A 217 7.53 -22.95 -6.17
N MET A 218 8.57 -23.40 -5.49
CA MET A 218 9.11 -22.71 -4.32
C MET A 218 10.59 -22.39 -4.51
N LEU A 219 10.88 -21.08 -4.53
CA LEU A 219 12.20 -20.50 -4.52
C LEU A 219 12.95 -20.95 -3.26
N SER A 220 14.26 -21.19 -3.37
CA SER A 220 15.07 -21.64 -2.24
C SER A 220 16.47 -21.06 -2.31
N GLN A 221 16.91 -20.41 -1.23
CA GLN A 221 18.29 -19.93 -1.11
C GLN A 221 18.76 -19.90 0.35
N LEU A 222 20.06 -20.14 0.54
CA LEU A 222 20.77 -19.90 1.78
C LEU A 222 21.55 -18.60 1.66
N SER A 223 21.18 -17.58 2.45
CA SER A 223 21.88 -16.29 2.45
C SER A 223 21.74 -15.61 3.81
N ILE A 224 22.17 -14.36 3.90
CA ILE A 224 22.04 -13.54 5.10
C ILE A 224 20.87 -12.59 4.89
N PHE A 225 19.86 -12.72 5.73
CA PHE A 225 18.66 -11.88 5.73
C PHE A 225 18.42 -11.31 7.12
N ARG A 226 17.79 -10.14 7.18
CA ARG A 226 17.30 -9.62 8.45
C ARG A 226 15.99 -10.32 8.76
N CYS A 227 15.87 -10.94 9.92
CA CYS A 227 14.65 -11.59 10.35
C CYS A 227 14.47 -11.49 11.86
N GLY A 228 13.24 -11.74 12.32
CA GLY A 228 12.85 -11.64 13.72
C GLY A 228 11.52 -12.33 13.98
N THR A 229 11.12 -12.32 15.25
CA THR A 229 9.88 -12.89 15.73
C THR A 229 9.29 -11.91 16.73
N THR A 230 7.98 -11.67 16.67
CA THR A 230 7.27 -10.76 17.57
C THR A 230 5.84 -11.24 17.77
N SER A 231 5.05 -10.55 18.59
CA SER A 231 3.68 -10.95 18.93
C SER A 231 2.68 -9.81 18.76
N THR A 232 1.42 -10.18 18.55
CA THR A 232 0.29 -9.25 18.66
C THR A 232 0.02 -8.90 20.13
N PRO A 233 -0.83 -7.89 20.43
CA PRO A 233 -1.27 -7.63 21.80
C PRO A 233 -1.96 -8.82 22.48
N ASN A 234 -2.47 -9.77 21.69
CA ASN A 234 -3.10 -11.00 22.18
C ASN A 234 -2.10 -12.17 22.27
N GLU A 235 -0.80 -11.87 22.28
CA GLU A 235 0.30 -12.84 22.40
C GLU A 235 0.37 -13.88 21.27
N LEU A 236 -0.23 -13.59 20.11
CA LEU A 236 -0.08 -14.41 18.92
C LEU A 236 1.24 -14.10 18.23
N TRP A 237 2.14 -15.06 18.22
CA TRP A 237 3.48 -14.90 17.66
C TRP A 237 3.49 -15.03 16.14
N TYR A 238 4.31 -14.21 15.48
CA TYR A 238 4.56 -14.28 14.05
C TYR A 238 6.03 -13.98 13.72
N ASN A 239 6.51 -14.62 12.66
CA ASN A 239 7.86 -14.48 12.15
C ASN A 239 7.91 -13.46 11.02
N ILE A 240 8.99 -12.70 10.94
CA ILE A 240 9.18 -11.64 9.94
C ILE A 240 10.55 -11.80 9.28
N ILE A 241 10.63 -11.59 7.97
CA ILE A 241 11.88 -11.54 7.21
C ILE A 241 11.89 -10.39 6.22
N GLU A 242 13.06 -9.78 6.03
CA GLU A 242 13.34 -8.77 5.02
C GLU A 242 14.19 -9.36 3.88
N LEU A 243 13.67 -9.28 2.66
CA LEU A 243 14.36 -9.63 1.42
C LEU A 243 14.65 -8.35 0.62
N PRO A 244 15.89 -7.85 0.63
CA PRO A 244 16.24 -6.61 -0.07
C PRO A 244 16.31 -6.80 -1.59
N TYR A 245 15.86 -5.79 -2.32
CA TYR A 245 16.10 -5.67 -3.75
C TYR A 245 17.47 -5.04 -4.03
N HIS A 246 17.99 -5.21 -5.24
CA HIS A 246 19.35 -4.87 -5.63
C HIS A 246 19.66 -3.36 -5.56
N GLY A 247 18.63 -2.52 -5.65
CA GLY A 247 18.73 -1.09 -5.45
C GLY A 247 18.98 -0.67 -4.02
N GLU A 248 18.75 -1.57 -3.06
CA GLU A 248 18.86 -1.37 -1.61
C GLU A 248 17.92 -0.29 -1.02
N MET A 249 17.17 0.40 -1.87
CA MET A 249 16.14 1.38 -1.48
C MET A 249 14.80 0.71 -1.19
N ILE A 250 14.55 -0.48 -1.75
CA ILE A 250 13.29 -1.20 -1.61
C ILE A 250 13.58 -2.59 -1.04
N SER A 251 12.72 -3.07 -0.16
CA SER A 251 12.73 -4.46 0.32
C SER A 251 11.33 -5.05 0.35
N MET A 252 11.26 -6.38 0.19
CA MET A 252 10.07 -7.14 0.51
C MET A 252 10.14 -7.55 1.98
N LEU A 253 9.08 -7.28 2.73
CA LEU A 253 8.88 -7.82 4.07
C LEU A 253 7.83 -8.93 3.98
N ILE A 254 8.06 -10.03 4.67
CA ILE A 254 7.09 -11.12 4.77
C ILE A 254 6.83 -11.37 6.25
N ALA A 255 5.55 -11.50 6.62
CA ALA A 255 5.12 -11.91 7.94
C ALA A 255 4.15 -13.09 7.84
N LEU A 256 4.33 -14.08 8.72
CA LEU A 256 3.45 -15.24 8.84
C LEU A 256 3.39 -15.71 10.30
N PRO A 257 2.24 -16.22 10.79
CA PRO A 257 2.13 -16.64 12.17
C PRO A 257 3.06 -17.82 12.46
N THR A 258 3.67 -17.82 13.64
CA THR A 258 4.65 -18.83 14.08
C THR A 258 3.99 -20.19 14.23
N GLU A 259 2.84 -20.24 14.90
CA GLU A 259 2.06 -21.46 15.06
C GLU A 259 1.19 -21.72 13.84
N SER A 260 1.22 -22.95 13.31
CA SER A 260 0.46 -23.34 12.12
C SER A 260 -1.06 -23.20 12.32
N THR A 261 -1.52 -23.35 13.56
CA THR A 261 -2.93 -23.23 13.97
C THR A 261 -3.43 -21.78 14.03
N THR A 262 -2.53 -20.79 14.08
CA THR A 262 -2.92 -19.38 14.11
C THR A 262 -3.27 -18.92 12.69
N PRO A 263 -4.49 -18.43 12.44
CA PRO A 263 -4.88 -17.92 11.13
C PRO A 263 -4.24 -16.55 10.86
N LEU A 264 -3.95 -16.27 9.58
CA LEU A 264 -3.36 -14.99 9.16
C LEU A 264 -4.25 -13.79 9.52
N SER A 265 -5.58 -13.99 9.49
CA SER A 265 -6.58 -12.98 9.89
C SER A 265 -6.46 -12.53 11.35
N ALA A 266 -5.80 -13.30 12.21
CA ALA A 266 -5.57 -12.91 13.60
C ALA A 266 -4.36 -11.98 13.79
N ILE A 267 -3.45 -11.87 12.80
CA ILE A 267 -2.29 -10.98 12.88
C ILE A 267 -2.46 -9.71 12.04
N ILE A 268 -3.12 -9.78 10.87
CA ILE A 268 -3.27 -8.63 9.96
C ILE A 268 -3.85 -7.37 10.62
N PRO A 269 -4.92 -7.44 11.44
CA PRO A 269 -5.51 -6.24 12.05
C PRO A 269 -4.56 -5.48 12.99
N HIS A 270 -3.49 -6.13 13.45
CA HIS A 270 -2.49 -5.53 14.33
C HIS A 270 -1.30 -4.93 13.58
N ILE A 271 -1.27 -5.02 12.24
CA ILE A 271 -0.19 -4.48 11.41
C ILE A 271 -0.55 -3.07 10.94
N SER A 272 0.31 -2.12 11.29
CA SER A 272 0.32 -0.72 10.84
C SER A 272 1.72 -0.28 10.45
N THR A 273 1.86 0.93 9.91
CA THR A 273 3.18 1.54 9.61
C THR A 273 4.09 1.59 10.84
N LYS A 274 3.54 1.86 12.02
CA LYS A 274 4.27 1.85 13.29
C LYS A 274 4.84 0.46 13.62
N THR A 275 4.03 -0.59 13.45
CA THR A 275 4.50 -1.97 13.69
C THR A 275 5.59 -2.36 12.69
N ILE A 276 5.42 -2.01 11.41
CA ILE A 276 6.43 -2.26 10.38
C ILE A 276 7.72 -1.52 10.72
N GLY A 277 7.63 -0.26 11.16
CA GLY A 277 8.77 0.51 11.67
C GLY A 277 9.50 -0.20 12.82
N SER A 278 8.76 -0.80 13.76
CA SER A 278 9.34 -1.61 14.84
C SER A 278 10.00 -2.89 14.33
N TRP A 279 9.51 -3.53 13.26
CA TRP A 279 10.19 -4.68 12.67
C TRP A 279 11.55 -4.27 12.13
N MET A 280 11.63 -3.11 11.46
CA MET A 280 12.86 -2.60 10.87
C MET A 280 13.95 -2.29 11.92
N THR A 281 13.59 -2.07 13.18
CA THR A 281 14.55 -1.86 14.28
C THR A 281 14.88 -3.14 15.04
N THR A 282 13.99 -4.14 15.05
CA THR A 282 14.14 -5.38 15.85
C THR A 282 14.71 -6.56 15.06
N MET A 283 14.54 -6.59 13.73
CA MET A 283 15.12 -7.65 12.90
C MET A 283 16.65 -7.59 12.87
N VAL A 284 17.26 -8.76 13.01
CA VAL A 284 18.72 -8.95 13.03
C VAL A 284 19.18 -9.78 11.84
N ALA A 285 20.37 -9.48 11.32
CA ALA A 285 20.95 -10.24 10.22
C ALA A 285 21.33 -11.66 10.69
N LYS A 286 20.77 -12.68 10.05
CA LYS A 286 21.05 -14.10 10.32
C LYS A 286 21.29 -14.83 9.00
N ARG A 287 22.13 -15.86 9.05
CA ARG A 287 22.25 -16.82 7.94
C ARG A 287 21.04 -17.75 7.99
N VAL A 288 20.16 -17.68 6.99
CA VAL A 288 18.86 -18.37 6.99
C VAL A 288 18.65 -19.07 5.65
N GLN A 289 18.13 -20.29 5.71
CA GLN A 289 17.63 -21.02 4.55
C GLN A 289 16.18 -20.59 4.29
N VAL A 290 15.97 -19.78 3.26
CA VAL A 290 14.63 -19.28 2.89
C VAL A 290 14.00 -20.21 1.87
N ILE A 291 12.72 -20.52 2.06
CA ILE A 291 11.83 -21.13 1.06
C ILE A 291 10.63 -20.21 0.88
N LEU A 292 10.39 -19.77 -0.34
CA LEU A 292 9.36 -18.78 -0.68
C LEU A 292 8.59 -19.22 -1.94
N PRO A 293 7.25 -19.14 -1.99
CA PRO A 293 6.52 -19.40 -3.22
C PRO A 293 6.95 -18.46 -4.34
N LYS A 294 7.12 -19.02 -5.55
CA LYS A 294 7.22 -18.23 -6.78
C LYS A 294 5.80 -17.94 -7.25
N PHE A 295 5.42 -16.67 -7.37
CA PHE A 295 4.06 -16.30 -7.76
C PHE A 295 4.04 -14.99 -8.55
N THR A 296 2.95 -14.79 -9.28
CA THR A 296 2.55 -13.49 -9.81
C THR A 296 1.20 -13.18 -9.21
N ALA A 297 1.07 -12.02 -8.56
CA ALA A 297 -0.19 -11.58 -8.03
C ALA A 297 -0.65 -10.33 -8.79
N GLU A 298 -1.81 -10.46 -9.42
CA GLU A 298 -2.49 -9.38 -10.12
C GLU A 298 -3.88 -9.24 -9.49
N ALA A 299 -4.23 -8.03 -9.11
CA ALA A 299 -5.49 -7.74 -8.43
C ALA A 299 -6.09 -6.45 -8.95
N GLU A 300 -7.39 -6.52 -9.22
CA GLU A 300 -8.25 -5.38 -9.48
C GLU A 300 -9.16 -5.19 -8.27
N THR A 301 -9.27 -3.96 -7.79
CA THR A 301 -10.01 -3.65 -6.57
C THR A 301 -10.84 -2.42 -6.79
N ASP A 302 -12.16 -2.56 -6.68
CA ASP A 302 -13.05 -1.44 -6.44
C ASP A 302 -12.91 -1.01 -4.98
N LEU A 303 -12.49 0.24 -4.79
CA LEU A 303 -12.25 0.84 -3.48
C LEU A 303 -13.52 1.47 -2.89
N LYS A 304 -14.64 1.50 -3.62
CA LYS A 304 -15.89 2.12 -3.17
C LYS A 304 -16.39 1.58 -1.82
N GLU A 305 -16.67 0.28 -1.73
CA GLU A 305 -17.20 -0.31 -0.48
C GLU A 305 -16.22 -0.19 0.69
N PRO A 306 -14.91 -0.52 0.56
CA PRO A 306 -13.95 -0.33 1.63
C PRO A 306 -13.86 1.13 2.13
N LEU A 307 -13.91 2.11 1.23
CA LEU A 307 -13.86 3.53 1.59
C LEU A 307 -15.15 3.98 2.30
N GLN A 308 -16.31 3.50 1.86
CA GLN A 308 -17.59 3.75 2.54
C GLN A 308 -17.60 3.18 3.96
N ALA A 309 -17.08 1.96 4.15
CA ALA A 309 -16.95 1.33 5.47
C ALA A 309 -16.02 2.12 6.43
N LEU A 310 -15.11 2.93 5.88
CA LEU A 310 -14.23 3.83 6.62
C LEU A 310 -14.80 5.26 6.78
N GLY A 311 -16.06 5.48 6.40
CA GLY A 311 -16.78 6.74 6.61
C GLY A 311 -16.62 7.77 5.49
N ILE A 312 -16.00 7.40 4.36
CA ILE A 312 -15.96 8.24 3.16
C ILE A 312 -17.16 7.88 2.29
N THR A 313 -18.28 8.59 2.49
CA THR A 313 -19.57 8.26 1.88
C THR A 313 -20.09 9.33 0.93
N ASP A 314 -19.92 10.61 1.27
CA ASP A 314 -20.56 11.70 0.53
C ASP A 314 -20.05 11.79 -0.91
N MET A 315 -18.78 11.43 -1.17
CA MET A 315 -18.21 11.51 -2.52
C MET A 315 -18.85 10.55 -3.53
N PHE A 316 -19.50 9.49 -3.06
CA PHE A 316 -20.17 8.49 -3.89
C PHE A 316 -21.67 8.75 -4.06
N ASP A 317 -22.22 9.71 -3.31
CA ASP A 317 -23.65 10.02 -3.30
C ASP A 317 -23.91 11.22 -4.22
N GLN A 318 -24.75 11.02 -5.25
CA GLN A 318 -25.08 12.05 -6.23
C GLN A 318 -25.64 13.34 -5.63
N SER A 319 -26.35 13.25 -4.50
CA SER A 319 -26.99 14.40 -3.84
C SER A 319 -26.09 15.12 -2.83
N LYS A 320 -25.07 14.41 -2.30
CA LYS A 320 -24.20 14.93 -1.22
C LYS A 320 -22.78 15.26 -1.69
N ALA A 321 -22.33 14.67 -2.79
CA ALA A 321 -20.97 14.87 -3.29
C ALA A 321 -20.74 16.34 -3.63
N ASN A 322 -19.67 16.90 -3.04
CA ASN A 322 -19.26 18.28 -3.31
C ASN A 322 -17.85 18.29 -3.92
N PHE A 323 -17.83 18.41 -5.25
CA PHE A 323 -16.62 18.57 -6.06
C PHE A 323 -16.57 19.92 -6.78
N ALA A 324 -16.99 20.99 -6.10
CA ALA A 324 -17.02 22.35 -6.66
C ALA A 324 -15.64 22.89 -7.10
N LYS A 325 -14.54 22.23 -6.69
CA LYS A 325 -13.17 22.56 -7.13
C LYS A 325 -12.75 21.77 -8.37
N ILE A 326 -13.53 20.77 -8.81
CA ILE A 326 -13.35 20.06 -10.08
C ILE A 326 -14.13 20.78 -11.18
N THR A 327 -15.42 21.01 -10.94
CA THR A 327 -16.30 21.74 -11.85
C THR A 327 -17.39 22.48 -11.06
N ARG A 328 -17.88 23.58 -11.63
CA ARG A 328 -18.98 24.39 -11.08
C ARG A 328 -20.25 24.34 -11.91
N THR A 329 -20.20 23.69 -13.06
CA THR A 329 -21.30 23.73 -14.04
C THR A 329 -22.41 22.76 -13.69
N GLU A 330 -22.08 21.61 -13.12
CA GLU A 330 -23.03 20.53 -12.81
C GLU A 330 -22.64 19.78 -11.54
N GLY A 331 -23.59 19.04 -10.97
CA GLY A 331 -23.33 18.12 -9.87
C GLY A 331 -22.42 16.97 -10.29
N LEU A 332 -21.38 16.71 -9.50
CA LEU A 332 -20.39 15.68 -9.76
C LEU A 332 -20.26 14.77 -8.55
N HIS A 333 -20.20 13.46 -8.80
CA HIS A 333 -19.91 12.44 -7.79
C HIS A 333 -18.94 11.41 -8.38
N VAL A 334 -18.31 10.63 -7.51
CA VAL A 334 -17.42 9.54 -7.88
C VAL A 334 -18.26 8.31 -8.19
N SER A 335 -18.20 7.84 -9.44
CA SER A 335 -18.88 6.62 -9.85
C SER A 335 -18.08 5.39 -9.42
N ASN A 336 -16.79 5.38 -9.76
CA ASN A 336 -15.88 4.26 -9.48
C ASN A 336 -14.50 4.76 -9.02
N VAL A 337 -13.87 3.98 -8.14
CA VAL A 337 -12.48 4.18 -7.71
C VAL A 337 -11.74 2.85 -7.83
N LEU A 338 -11.00 2.70 -8.92
CA LEU A 338 -10.39 1.43 -9.30
C LEU A 338 -8.89 1.46 -9.03
N GLN A 339 -8.40 0.40 -8.40
CA GLN A 339 -6.97 0.13 -8.28
C GLN A 339 -6.62 -1.19 -8.97
N LYS A 340 -5.63 -1.14 -9.86
CA LYS A 340 -5.00 -2.32 -10.44
C LYS A 340 -3.57 -2.44 -9.94
N THR A 341 -3.24 -3.58 -9.35
CA THR A 341 -1.89 -3.88 -8.89
C THR A 341 -1.36 -5.14 -9.53
N LYS A 342 -0.07 -5.13 -9.85
CA LYS A 342 0.63 -6.30 -10.36
C LYS A 342 2.03 -6.38 -9.78
N ILE A 343 2.33 -7.53 -9.18
CA ILE A 343 3.64 -7.87 -8.63
C ILE A 343 4.07 -9.25 -9.12
N GLU A 344 5.33 -9.34 -9.53
CA GLU A 344 5.96 -10.59 -9.97
C GLU A 344 7.08 -10.97 -9.00
N VAL A 345 7.02 -12.19 -8.46
CA VAL A 345 8.03 -12.76 -7.55
C VAL A 345 8.70 -13.92 -8.28
N SER A 346 9.90 -13.67 -8.81
CA SER A 346 10.70 -14.64 -9.57
C SER A 346 12.07 -14.90 -8.94
N GLU A 347 12.89 -15.70 -9.61
CA GLU A 347 14.27 -15.95 -9.23
C GLU A 347 15.22 -14.75 -9.46
N ASP A 348 14.81 -13.80 -10.30
CA ASP A 348 15.71 -12.82 -10.90
C ASP A 348 16.32 -11.87 -9.87
N GLY A 349 17.62 -11.64 -9.99
CA GLY A 349 18.37 -10.83 -9.05
C GLY A 349 19.85 -10.70 -9.39
N THR A 350 20.57 -9.96 -8.55
CA THR A 350 22.02 -9.84 -8.61
C THR A 350 22.72 -10.96 -7.82
N LYS A 351 23.99 -11.23 -8.14
CA LYS A 351 24.82 -12.19 -7.40
C LYS A 351 25.20 -11.59 -6.04
N ALA A 352 24.94 -12.32 -4.95
CA ALA A 352 25.44 -11.97 -3.63
C ALA A 352 26.89 -12.46 -3.47
N SER A 353 27.82 -11.57 -3.12
CA SER A 353 29.24 -11.93 -2.91
C SER A 353 29.87 -11.38 -1.62
N ALA A 354 29.32 -10.33 -1.00
CA ALA A 354 30.04 -9.59 0.05
C ALA A 354 29.71 -9.98 1.51
N ALA A 355 28.45 -10.33 1.83
CA ALA A 355 28.04 -10.54 3.23
C ALA A 355 28.43 -11.93 3.78
N THR A 356 28.61 -12.92 2.90
CA THR A 356 28.84 -14.32 3.28
C THR A 356 30.13 -14.52 4.08
N THR A 357 31.13 -13.65 3.90
CA THR A 357 32.48 -13.81 4.47
C THR A 357 32.51 -13.62 6.00
N ALA A 358 31.71 -12.70 6.55
CA ALA A 358 31.73 -12.37 7.98
C ALA A 358 30.95 -13.36 8.86
N ILE A 359 29.94 -14.05 8.32
CA ILE A 359 29.07 -14.99 9.07
C ILE A 359 29.54 -16.46 8.93
N LEU A 360 30.59 -16.72 8.16
CA LEU A 360 31.23 -18.05 8.03
C LEU A 360 31.78 -18.63 9.36
N ILE A 361 31.79 -17.85 10.45
CA ILE A 361 32.35 -18.25 11.76
C ILE A 361 31.35 -19.09 12.59
N ALA A 362 30.05 -19.12 12.24
CA ALA A 362 29.06 -19.95 12.92
C ALA A 362 29.09 -21.40 12.40
N ARG A 363 29.34 -22.38 13.29
CA ARG A 363 29.53 -23.81 12.97
C ARG A 363 28.26 -24.68 13.02
N SER A 364 27.09 -24.12 13.36
CA SER A 364 25.82 -24.85 13.43
C SER A 364 25.02 -24.80 12.12
N SER A 365 24.07 -25.72 11.94
CA SER A 365 23.15 -25.69 10.79
C SER A 365 22.32 -24.39 10.81
N PRO A 366 22.20 -23.67 9.69
CA PRO A 366 21.40 -22.46 9.64
C PRO A 366 19.91 -22.77 9.86
N PRO A 367 19.15 -21.88 10.53
CA PRO A 367 17.70 -22.00 10.67
C PRO A 367 16.98 -21.84 9.32
N TRP A 368 15.75 -22.34 9.26
CA TRP A 368 14.88 -22.27 8.09
C TRP A 368 13.81 -21.19 8.26
N PHE A 369 13.49 -20.49 7.18
CA PHE A 369 12.31 -19.63 7.08
C PHE A 369 11.48 -20.13 5.89
N ILE A 370 10.44 -20.90 6.19
CA ILE A 370 9.63 -21.59 5.19
C ILE A 370 8.28 -20.89 5.10
N VAL A 371 7.91 -20.45 3.90
CA VAL A 371 6.64 -19.77 3.61
C VAL A 371 5.72 -20.75 2.87
N ASP A 372 5.28 -21.80 3.57
CA ASP A 372 4.44 -22.87 3.04
C ASP A 372 2.97 -22.82 3.48
N ARG A 373 2.55 -21.67 3.99
CA ARG A 373 1.22 -21.40 4.56
C ARG A 373 0.88 -19.91 4.37
N PRO A 374 -0.37 -19.49 4.63
CA PRO A 374 -0.79 -18.13 4.34
C PRO A 374 0.09 -17.09 5.01
N PHE A 375 0.48 -16.09 4.23
CA PHE A 375 1.39 -15.04 4.65
C PHE A 375 0.94 -13.68 4.12
N VAL A 376 1.36 -12.62 4.81
CA VAL A 376 1.22 -11.24 4.34
C VAL A 376 2.59 -10.74 3.90
N PHE A 377 2.64 -10.02 2.78
CA PHE A 377 3.86 -9.40 2.30
C PHE A 377 3.68 -7.90 2.10
N PHE A 378 4.79 -7.18 2.11
CA PHE A 378 4.87 -5.75 1.91
C PHE A 378 6.03 -5.43 0.98
N ILE A 379 5.85 -4.49 0.06
CA ILE A 379 6.96 -3.86 -0.67
C ILE A 379 7.14 -2.46 -0.09
N ARG A 380 8.27 -2.24 0.59
CA ARG A 380 8.54 -1.00 1.32
C ARG A 380 9.66 -0.23 0.63
N HIS A 381 9.43 1.06 0.34
CA HIS A 381 10.50 1.99 0.00
C HIS A 381 11.14 2.49 1.30
N ASN A 382 12.32 1.97 1.61
CA ASN A 382 12.97 2.15 2.91
C ASN A 382 13.32 3.59 3.26
N PRO A 383 13.84 4.43 2.34
CA PRO A 383 14.20 5.81 2.64
C PRO A 383 13.01 6.68 3.11
N THR A 384 11.80 6.41 2.60
CA THR A 384 10.59 7.17 2.96
C THR A 384 9.68 6.42 3.93
N GLY A 385 9.91 5.11 4.12
CA GLY A 385 9.01 4.24 4.86
C GLY A 385 7.68 3.95 4.18
N THR A 386 7.52 4.32 2.92
CA THR A 386 6.27 4.15 2.16
C THR A 386 6.01 2.68 1.84
N ILE A 387 4.78 2.23 2.08
CA ILE A 387 4.31 0.90 1.67
C ILE A 387 3.73 0.97 0.25
N LEU A 388 4.49 0.47 -0.71
CA LEU A 388 4.15 0.47 -2.13
C LEU A 388 3.13 -0.62 -2.46
N PHE A 389 3.30 -1.81 -1.87
CA PHE A 389 2.38 -2.93 -2.00
C PHE A 389 2.16 -3.57 -0.65
N MET A 390 0.96 -4.09 -0.45
CA MET A 390 0.60 -4.97 0.66
C MET A 390 -0.30 -6.06 0.08
N GLY A 391 -0.08 -7.31 0.48
CA GLY A 391 -0.94 -8.38 0.06
C GLY A 391 -0.94 -9.57 0.99
N GLN A 392 -2.08 -10.28 1.04
CA GLN A 392 -2.19 -11.59 1.64
C GLN A 392 -2.21 -12.64 0.54
N ILE A 393 -1.42 -13.70 0.72
CA ILE A 393 -1.40 -14.85 -0.18
C ILE A 393 -1.88 -16.05 0.62
N ASN A 394 -3.09 -16.48 0.31
CA ASN A 394 -3.74 -17.66 0.85
C ASN A 394 -3.56 -18.89 -0.05
N LYS A 395 -3.31 -18.67 -1.36
CA LYS A 395 -3.20 -19.70 -2.41
C LYS A 395 -2.23 -19.22 -3.53
N PRO A 396 -0.90 -19.36 -3.37
CA PRO A 396 0.11 -18.78 -4.28
C PRO A 396 0.13 -19.36 -5.68
#